data_AF-A0A3C1WLX6-F1
#
_entry.id   AF-A0A3C1WLX6-F1
#
_cell.length_a   1.000
_cell.length_b   1.000
_cell.length_c   1.000
_cell.angle_alpha   90.00
_cell.angle_beta   90.00
_cell.angle_gamma   90.00
#
_symmetry.space_group_name_H-M   'P 1'
#
loop_
_entity.id
_entity.type
_entity.pdbx_description
1 polymer ?
#
loop_
_entity_poly.entity_id
_entity_poly.type
_entity_poly.pdbx_seq_one_letter_code
_entity_poly.pdbx_strand_id
1 'polypeptide(L)'
;GSFDDLYMRNPTDYELQQSENMVDGGASLLFDQSGNSKGDYENIMVGSAEFTEGFIRKCFQQFMLRQPTSSEMGLANQQISVALDWKTFLKQLVSTDEYAGF
;
A
#
# COMPACT_ATOMS: atom_id res chain seq x y z
N GLY A 1 13.50 0.14 2.14
CA GLY A 1 13.08 -0.45 3.43
C GLY A 1 11.58 -0.65 3.35
N SER A 2 11.02 -1.71 3.95
CA SER A 2 9.66 -2.17 3.61
C SER A 2 8.57 -1.09 3.59
N PHE A 3 8.62 -0.10 4.50
CA PHE A 3 7.68 1.03 4.50
C PHE A 3 7.79 1.94 3.27
N ASP A 4 9.01 2.33 2.88
CA ASP A 4 9.23 3.10 1.66
C ASP A 4 8.87 2.28 0.42
N ASP A 5 9.26 1.00 0.42
CA ASP A 5 9.04 0.07 -0.68
C ASP A 5 7.57 -0.33 -0.84
N LEU A 6 6.72 -0.27 0.19
CA LEU A 6 5.32 -0.68 0.09
C LEU A 6 4.36 0.51 0.16
N TYR A 7 4.66 1.50 0.99
CA TYR A 7 3.74 2.62 1.32
C TYR A 7 4.20 3.96 0.76
N MET A 8 5.40 4.05 0.18
CA MET A 8 6.01 5.31 -0.26
C MET A 8 6.13 6.35 0.87
N ARG A 9 6.33 5.88 2.10
CA ARG A 9 6.56 6.73 3.28
C ARG A 9 7.56 6.10 4.22
N ASN A 10 8.13 6.93 5.08
CA ASN A 10 8.94 6.44 6.19
C ASN A 10 8.03 5.89 7.31
N PRO A 11 8.51 4.88 8.07
CA PRO A 11 7.84 4.45 9.29
C PRO A 11 7.95 5.53 10.37
N THR A 12 7.03 5.50 11.31
CA THR A 12 7.22 6.15 12.62
C THR A 12 8.17 5.31 13.49
N ASP A 13 8.75 5.93 14.52
CA ASP A 13 9.64 5.20 15.45
C ASP A 13 8.94 4.00 16.10
N TYR A 14 7.64 4.14 16.39
CA TYR A 14 6.83 3.04 16.92
C TYR A 14 6.67 1.91 15.91
N GLU A 15 6.26 2.21 14.69
CA GLU A 15 6.09 1.21 13.63
C GLU A 15 7.39 0.46 13.35
N LEU A 16 8.52 1.18 13.30
CA LEU A 16 9.83 0.59 13.11
C LEU A 16 10.16 -0.38 14.25
N GLN A 17 10.05 0.08 15.50
CA GLN A 17 10.33 -0.74 16.67
C GLN A 17 9.44 -1.99 16.76
N GLN A 18 8.13 -1.86 16.49
CA GLN A 18 7.22 -3.00 16.51
C GLN A 18 7.49 -3.97 15.35
N SER A 19 7.85 -3.46 14.18
CA SER A 19 8.22 -4.31 13.04
C SER A 19 9.49 -5.13 13.31
N GLU A 20 10.52 -4.52 13.90
CA GLU A 20 11.76 -5.21 14.28
C GLU A 20 11.49 -6.28 15.33
N ASN A 21 10.78 -5.93 16.42
CA ASN A 21 10.43 -6.88 17.47
C ASN A 21 9.60 -8.06 16.93
N MET A 22 8.66 -7.81 16.02
CA MET A 22 7.84 -8.85 15.39
C MET A 22 8.66 -9.79 14.51
N VAL A 23 9.56 -9.25 13.69
CA VAL A 23 10.44 -10.03 12.81
C VAL A 23 11.40 -10.91 13.64
N ASP A 24 11.85 -10.43 14.79
CA ASP A 24 12.71 -11.16 15.72
C ASP A 24 11.96 -12.20 16.58
N GLY A 25 10.64 -12.35 16.38
CA GLY A 25 9.81 -13.35 17.06
C GLY A 25 9.11 -12.86 18.32
N GLY A 26 9.23 -11.57 18.64
CA GLY A 26 8.57 -10.91 19.76
C GLY A 26 7.12 -10.57 19.47
N ALA A 27 6.23 -10.81 20.44
CA ALA A 27 4.84 -10.40 20.35
C ALA A 27 4.74 -8.86 20.26
N SER A 28 4.15 -8.37 19.17
CA SER A 28 4.07 -6.95 18.82
C SER A 28 2.71 -6.61 18.21
N LEU A 29 2.38 -5.33 18.19
CA LEU A 29 1.16 -4.80 17.58
C LEU A 29 1.54 -3.83 16.47
N LEU A 30 1.08 -4.07 15.23
CA LEU A 30 1.30 -3.19 14.09
C LEU A 30 0.00 -3.06 13.30
N PHE A 31 -0.42 -1.83 13.00
CA PHE A 31 -1.70 -1.53 12.33
C PHE A 31 -2.91 -2.21 12.98
N ASP A 32 -2.97 -2.18 14.32
CA ASP A 32 -3.99 -2.84 15.15
C ASP A 32 -4.07 -4.37 14.96
N GLN A 33 -3.03 -4.99 14.40
CA GLN A 33 -2.91 -6.43 14.23
C GLN A 33 -1.73 -6.97 15.04
N SER A 34 -2.00 -8.03 15.82
CA SER A 34 -0.98 -8.70 16.61
C SER A 34 -0.20 -9.69 15.74
N GLY A 35 1.11 -9.75 15.91
CA GLY A 35 1.97 -10.74 15.28
C GLY A 35 3.18 -11.06 16.14
N ASN A 36 3.80 -12.21 15.90
CA ASN A 36 5.00 -12.65 16.63
C ASN A 36 5.98 -13.41 15.75
N SER A 37 5.89 -13.21 14.44
CA SER A 37 6.79 -13.83 13.48
C SER A 37 7.00 -12.92 12.29
N LYS A 38 8.08 -13.17 11.55
CA LYS A 38 8.32 -12.52 10.26
C LYS A 38 7.16 -12.75 9.27
N GLY A 39 6.52 -13.92 9.31
CA GLY A 39 5.36 -14.21 8.45
C GLY A 39 4.15 -13.34 8.81
N ASP A 40 3.89 -13.11 10.10
CA ASP A 40 2.83 -12.20 10.54
C ASP A 40 3.13 -10.77 10.11
N TYR A 41 4.38 -10.33 10.26
CA TYR A 41 4.80 -9.02 9.77
C TYR A 41 4.52 -8.85 8.28
N GLU A 42 4.93 -9.80 7.44
CA GLU A 42 4.68 -9.75 5.99
C GLU A 42 3.18 -9.68 5.68
N ASN A 43 2.37 -10.52 6.35
CA ASN A 43 0.91 -10.55 6.16
C ASN A 43 0.23 -9.24 6.61
N ILE A 44 0.62 -8.70 7.76
CA ILE A 44 0.11 -7.43 8.29
C ILE A 44 0.49 -6.29 7.33
N MET A 45 1.73 -6.28 6.83
CA MET A 45 2.19 -5.22 5.94
C MET A 45 1.37 -5.18 4.65
N VAL A 46 1.17 -6.33 3.97
CA VAL A 46 0.41 -6.38 2.70
C VAL A 46 -1.11 -6.32 2.92
N GLY A 47 -1.60 -6.62 4.12
CA GLY A 47 -3.02 -6.55 4.49
C GLY A 47 -3.49 -5.18 5.01
N SER A 48 -2.56 -4.23 5.21
CA SER A 48 -2.88 -2.90 5.74
C SER A 48 -3.58 -2.00 4.71
N ALA A 49 -4.34 -1.01 5.19
CA ALA A 49 -4.89 0.04 4.34
C ALA A 49 -3.77 0.86 3.66
N GLU A 50 -2.67 1.08 4.38
CA GLU A 50 -1.46 1.76 3.90
C GLU A 50 -0.87 1.08 2.65
N PHE A 51 -0.92 -0.25 2.57
CA PHE A 51 -0.50 -0.99 1.38
C PHE A 51 -1.33 -0.61 0.16
N THR A 52 -2.64 -0.55 0.33
CA THR A 52 -3.56 -0.20 -0.76
C THR A 52 -3.27 1.21 -1.26
N GLU A 53 -3.12 2.18 -0.36
CA GLU A 53 -2.79 3.56 -0.73
C GLU A 53 -1.43 3.69 -1.41
N GLY A 54 -0.40 3.03 -0.86
CA GLY A 54 0.94 3.01 -1.44
C GLY A 54 0.94 2.41 -2.85
N PHE A 55 0.22 1.31 -3.04
CA PHE A 55 0.04 0.67 -4.34
C PHE A 55 -0.63 1.62 -5.35
N ILE A 56 -1.71 2.30 -4.96
CA ILE A 56 -2.39 3.28 -5.82
C ILE A 56 -1.43 4.40 -6.21
N ARG A 57 -0.71 4.99 -5.24
CA ARG A 57 0.27 6.07 -5.50
C ARG A 57 1.34 5.64 -6.50
N LYS A 58 1.89 4.43 -6.33
CA LYS A 58 2.88 3.86 -7.25
C LYS A 58 2.33 3.72 -8.65
N CYS A 59 1.10 3.24 -8.80
CA CYS A 59 0.46 3.08 -10.10
C CYS A 59 0.29 4.43 -10.80
N PHE A 60 -0.20 5.45 -10.10
CA PHE A 60 -0.31 6.81 -10.64
C PHE A 60 1.05 7.40 -11.04
N GLN A 61 2.08 7.22 -10.20
CA GLN A 61 3.42 7.71 -10.52
C GLN A 61 4.04 6.99 -11.71
N GLN A 62 3.80 5.68 -11.86
CA GLN A 62 4.37 4.88 -12.94
C GLN A 62 3.65 5.06 -14.27
N PHE A 63 2.31 5.14 -14.26
CA PHE A 63 1.52 5.16 -15.50
C PHE A 63 1.08 6.58 -15.91
N MET A 64 0.92 7.50 -14.96
CA MET A 64 0.46 8.87 -15.23
C MET A 64 1.52 9.93 -14.92
N LEU A 65 2.70 9.52 -14.43
CA LEU A 65 3.82 10.40 -14.07
C LEU A 65 3.44 11.53 -13.09
N ARG A 66 2.40 11.31 -12.27
CA ARG A 66 1.90 12.27 -11.27
C ARG A 66 1.38 11.57 -10.01
N GLN A 67 1.12 12.35 -8.97
CA GLN A 67 0.40 11.84 -7.79
C GLN A 67 -1.13 11.84 -8.04
N PRO A 68 -1.86 10.90 -7.42
CA PRO A 68 -3.32 10.90 -7.45
C PRO A 68 -3.86 12.10 -6.65
N THR A 69 -4.98 12.66 -7.11
CA THR A 69 -5.77 13.61 -6.33
C THR A 69 -6.52 12.91 -5.20
N SER A 70 -6.99 13.64 -4.19
CA SER A 70 -7.75 13.07 -3.08
C SER A 70 -9.02 12.34 -3.54
N SER A 71 -9.68 12.85 -4.59
CA SER A 71 -10.87 12.21 -5.18
C SER A 71 -10.52 10.89 -5.88
N GLU A 72 -9.45 10.87 -6.68
CA GLU A 72 -8.97 9.65 -7.35
C GLU A 72 -8.53 8.59 -6.35
N MET A 73 -7.85 8.98 -5.28
CA MET A 73 -7.46 8.09 -4.20
C MET A 73 -8.68 7.46 -3.53
N GLY A 74 -9.71 8.26 -3.22
CA GLY A 74 -10.95 7.77 -2.62
C GLY A 74 -11.67 6.75 -3.51
N LEU A 75 -11.79 7.04 -4.81
CA LEU A 75 -12.41 6.13 -5.77
C LEU A 75 -11.60 4.83 -5.94
N ALA A 76 -10.28 4.94 -6.08
CA ALA A 76 -9.39 3.78 -6.24
C ALA A 76 -9.41 2.88 -4.99
N ASN A 77 -9.40 3.47 -3.79
CA ASN A 77 -9.54 2.72 -2.54
C ASN A 77 -10.87 1.96 -2.49
N GLN A 78 -11.98 2.58 -2.88
CA GLN A 78 -13.29 1.91 -2.95
C GLN A 78 -13.30 0.76 -3.96
N GLN A 79 -12.65 0.91 -5.10
CA GLN A 79 -12.57 -0.14 -6.12
C GLN A 79 -11.72 -1.34 -5.68
N ILE A 80 -10.56 -1.10 -5.08
CA ILE A 80 -9.65 -2.17 -4.66
C ILE A 80 -10.17 -2.90 -3.41
N SER A 81 -10.76 -2.18 -2.45
CA SER A 81 -11.27 -2.77 -1.20
C SER A 81 -12.46 -3.72 -1.40
N VAL A 82 -13.29 -3.49 -2.42
CA VAL A 82 -14.51 -4.30 -2.66
C VAL A 82 -14.23 -5.57 -3.46
N ALA A 83 -13.23 -5.57 -4.36
CA ALA A 83 -13.03 -6.67 -5.30
C ALA A 83 -11.60 -7.27 -5.30
N LEU A 84 -10.65 -6.69 -4.57
CA LEU A 84 -9.20 -6.98 -4.70
C LEU A 84 -8.71 -6.99 -6.14
N ASP A 85 -9.43 -6.29 -7.04
CA ASP A 85 -9.21 -6.37 -8.47
C ASP A 85 -8.26 -5.25 -8.92
N TRP A 86 -7.03 -5.36 -8.46
CA TRP A 86 -5.93 -4.49 -8.85
C TRP A 86 -5.69 -4.52 -10.37
N LYS A 87 -6.03 -5.62 -11.05
CA LYS A 87 -5.90 -5.75 -12.51
C LYS A 87 -6.91 -4.86 -13.23
N THR A 88 -8.16 -4.86 -12.79
CA THR A 88 -9.20 -3.99 -13.36
C THR A 88 -8.90 -2.53 -13.08
N PHE A 89 -8.44 -2.20 -11.87
CA PHE A 89 -7.97 -0.84 -11.56
C PHE A 89 -6.84 -0.40 -12.51
N LEU A 90 -5.79 -1.22 -12.69
CA LEU A 90 -4.69 -0.90 -13.60
C LEU A 90 -5.15 -0.72 -15.05
N LYS A 91 -6.06 -1.58 -15.54
CA LYS A 91 -6.62 -1.43 -16.89
C LYS A 91 -7.37 -0.11 -17.04
N GLN A 92 -8.19 0.26 -16.06
CA GLN A 92 -8.91 1.54 -16.07
C GLN A 92 -7.94 2.71 -16.08
N LEU A 93 -6.93 2.70 -15.20
CA LEU A 93 -5.92 3.75 -15.08
C LEU A 93 -5.19 3.98 -16.40
N VAL A 94 -4.70 2.92 -17.05
CA VAL A 94 -3.95 3.01 -18.33
C VAL A 94 -4.87 3.30 -19.52
N SER A 95 -6.17 2.99 -19.42
CA SER A 95 -7.15 3.31 -20.47
C SER A 95 -7.64 4.76 -20.45
N THR A 96 -7.32 5.53 -19.41
CA THR A 96 -7.67 6.95 -19.36
C THR A 96 -6.90 7.74 -20.42
N ASP A 97 -7.53 8.76 -20.99
CA ASP A 97 -6.97 9.58 -22.08
C ASP A 97 -5.62 10.24 -21.73
N GLU A 98 -5.26 10.37 -20.44
CA GLU A 98 -3.96 10.89 -19.99
C GLU A 98 -2.77 9.99 -20.41
N TYR A 99 -2.98 8.69 -20.65
CA TYR A 99 -1.94 7.79 -21.19
C TYR A 99 -1.94 7.76 -22.73
N ALA A 100 -3.08 8.04 -23.39
CA ALA A 100 -3.21 7.97 -24.85
C ALA A 100 -2.46 9.09 -25.61
N GLY A 101 -1.87 10.04 -24.87
CA GLY A 101 -1.10 11.17 -25.41
C GLY A 101 0.42 11.02 -25.40
N PHE A 102 0.96 9.84 -25.05
CA PHE A 102 2.40 9.54 -25.07
C PHE A 102 2.79 8.47 -26.10
#